data_AF-A0A917Y320-F1
#
_entry.id   AF-A0A917Y320-F1
#
_cell.length_a   1.000
_cell.length_b   1.000
_cell.length_c   1.000
_cell.angle_alpha   90.00
_cell.angle_beta   90.00
_cell.angle_gamma   90.00
#
_symmetry.space_group_name_H-M   'P 1'
#
loop_
_entity.id
_entity.type
_entity.pdbx_description
1 polymer ?
#
loop_
_entity_poly.entity_id
_entity_poly.type
_entity_poly.pdbx_seq_one_letter_code
_entity_poly.pdbx_strand_id
1 'polypeptide(L)'
;MLLTRCNEVHSPTPDAPVTVMEKPSNYNNNPERKPDSLLKRIPLHRLMDLKIDYAFKQLFGNEKNKDIMVVFLNAVLQKTNRKQIRDVTFLNIEAGGEYVDDKQSRLDLLVITDDDERINVEIQFTNKYNMIKRSLYYWSGIYRSPLKKRMNYEELSTVITINILNFSLFEQTERFHTRYHLYEDEEHFKLTDVMEFHFIEMPKLIKAWKENTLDPWNDVLARWLLLLGLVDHRKNQVYEDIYRELEEIAMKDETLKNAFQNWEELSMTPEEFLAYESRLKRILDEEAAQRELELRKQEIEQKKQEVEQIKQEVEHDRHKIEKSKREVKLMKQEVEQRKFEMERRTKEVEQRTKEVEQKMKEAKERPTKIARKLLATGMSVDQVVEMTELSKCEVTELKKKRNRD
;
A
#
# COMPACT_ATOMS: atom_id res chain seq x y z
N MET A 1 -86.93 24.33 -37.91
CA MET A 1 -88.21 24.32 -37.17
C MET A 1 -88.04 23.30 -36.06
N LEU A 2 -88.16 23.52 -34.75
CA LEU A 2 -88.51 24.62 -33.84
C LEU A 2 -87.68 24.31 -32.57
N LEU A 3 -86.79 25.18 -32.08
CA LEU A 3 -87.03 26.23 -31.07
C LEU A 3 -87.64 25.69 -29.75
N THR A 4 -86.90 25.81 -28.62
CA THR A 4 -87.19 26.61 -27.40
C THR A 4 -86.01 26.39 -26.41
N ARG A 5 -85.04 27.32 -26.22
CA ARG A 5 -84.95 28.42 -25.19
C ARG A 5 -85.24 27.96 -23.75
N CYS A 6 -84.64 28.43 -22.66
CA CYS A 6 -83.44 29.19 -22.26
C CYS A 6 -83.52 29.20 -20.72
N ASN A 7 -82.40 29.23 -20.00
CA ASN A 7 -82.16 30.17 -18.89
C ASN A 7 -80.76 29.97 -18.29
N GLU A 8 -79.94 31.01 -18.47
CA GLU A 8 -78.79 31.45 -17.66
C GLU A 8 -79.29 31.79 -16.22
N VAL A 9 -78.53 32.01 -15.15
CA VAL A 9 -77.26 32.72 -14.86
C VAL A 9 -76.87 32.27 -13.42
N HIS A 10 -75.63 32.22 -12.90
CA HIS A 10 -74.64 33.29 -12.69
C HIS A 10 -73.30 32.66 -12.23
N SER A 11 -72.20 33.22 -12.74
CA SER A 11 -70.84 33.11 -12.19
C SER A 11 -70.57 34.32 -11.28
N PRO A 12 -69.60 34.21 -10.35
CA PRO A 12 -68.66 35.31 -10.16
C PRO A 12 -67.21 34.83 -10.20
N THR A 13 -66.38 35.62 -10.89
CA THR A 13 -64.91 35.58 -10.97
C THR A 13 -64.27 36.49 -9.89
N PRO A 14 -62.96 36.80 -9.90
CA PRO A 14 -61.89 36.08 -9.21
C PRO A 14 -61.13 36.97 -8.20
N ASP A 15 -60.67 36.43 -7.07
CA ASP A 15 -59.74 37.14 -6.18
C ASP A 15 -58.42 36.37 -6.01
N ALA A 16 -57.33 37.12 -6.19
CA ALA A 16 -55.93 36.71 -6.13
C ALA A 16 -55.33 36.84 -4.71
N PRO A 17 -54.00 36.81 -4.56
CA PRO A 17 -53.21 35.73 -3.99
C PRO A 17 -53.00 35.84 -2.47
N VAL A 18 -52.96 34.71 -1.77
CA VAL A 18 -52.53 34.68 -0.36
C VAL A 18 -51.05 34.30 -0.30
N THR A 19 -50.21 35.25 0.14
CA THR A 19 -48.84 34.99 0.59
C THR A 19 -48.82 35.03 2.12
N VAL A 20 -47.78 34.38 2.67
CA VAL A 20 -47.18 34.54 4.01
C VAL A 20 -47.81 33.77 5.18
N MET A 21 -47.12 32.70 5.65
CA MET A 21 -46.15 32.77 6.77
C MET A 21 -45.74 31.36 7.21
N GLU A 22 -44.48 31.00 6.96
CA GLU A 22 -43.79 30.03 7.80
C GLU A 22 -43.72 30.55 9.24
N LYS A 23 -44.04 29.70 10.22
CA LYS A 23 -43.35 29.66 11.52
C LYS A 23 -43.34 28.23 12.08
N PRO A 24 -42.28 27.86 12.81
CA PRO A 24 -41.94 26.47 13.13
C PRO A 24 -42.80 25.98 14.30
N SER A 25 -43.51 24.86 14.12
CA SER A 25 -44.18 24.21 15.24
C SER A 25 -43.16 23.37 16.01
N ASN A 26 -42.83 23.87 17.20
CA ASN A 26 -42.22 23.15 18.32
C ASN A 26 -42.50 21.64 18.31
N TYR A 27 -41.46 20.83 18.16
CA TYR A 27 -41.50 19.46 18.65
C TYR A 27 -41.60 19.51 20.17
N ASN A 28 -42.82 19.32 20.63
CA ASN A 28 -43.16 19.17 22.03
C ASN A 28 -42.52 17.87 22.52
N ASN A 29 -41.58 17.96 23.47
CA ASN A 29 -41.07 16.82 24.22
C ASN A 29 -42.22 16.26 25.08
N ASN A 30 -42.91 15.24 24.58
CA ASN A 30 -43.81 14.42 25.37
C ASN A 30 -43.25 12.98 25.42
N PRO A 31 -42.87 12.45 26.59
CA PRO A 31 -42.28 11.12 26.71
C PRO A 31 -43.38 10.07 26.87
N GLU A 32 -44.27 9.90 25.89
CA GLU A 32 -45.28 8.83 25.94
C GLU A 32 -45.45 8.12 24.58
N ARG A 33 -45.17 6.82 24.62
CA ARG A 33 -45.22 5.77 23.58
C ARG A 33 -44.15 5.85 22.48
N LYS A 34 -43.03 5.14 22.73
CA LYS A 34 -42.23 4.58 21.63
C LYS A 34 -43.17 3.77 20.73
N PRO A 35 -43.20 4.00 19.40
CA PRO A 35 -43.88 3.08 18.50
C PRO A 35 -43.34 1.67 18.74
N ASP A 36 -44.21 0.67 18.59
CA ASP A 36 -43.86 -0.73 18.80
C ASP A 36 -42.60 -1.10 18.00
N SER A 37 -41.45 -1.18 18.69
CA SER A 37 -40.17 -1.58 18.10
C SER A 37 -40.34 -2.94 17.42
N LEU A 38 -39.87 -3.09 16.18
CA LEU A 38 -39.97 -4.34 15.44
C LEU A 38 -39.16 -5.45 16.13
N LEU A 39 -37.97 -5.10 16.63
CA LEU A 39 -37.14 -5.95 17.47
C LEU A 39 -37.41 -5.65 18.94
N LYS A 40 -37.97 -6.61 19.68
CA LYS A 40 -38.38 -6.43 21.09
C LYS A 40 -37.69 -7.39 22.05
N ARG A 41 -37.11 -8.47 21.54
CA ARG A 41 -36.65 -9.60 22.35
C ARG A 41 -35.19 -9.46 22.77
N ILE A 42 -34.38 -8.77 21.97
CA ILE A 42 -32.98 -8.47 22.30
C ILE A 42 -32.59 -7.04 21.90
N PRO A 43 -31.61 -6.43 22.59
CA PRO A 43 -31.09 -5.12 22.20
C PRO A 43 -30.25 -5.22 20.91
N LEU A 44 -30.23 -4.14 20.11
CA LEU A 44 -29.58 -4.12 18.79
C LEU A 44 -28.10 -4.49 18.81
N HIS A 45 -27.37 -4.14 19.87
CA HIS A 45 -25.95 -4.48 20.01
C HIS A 45 -25.68 -5.98 20.23
N ARG A 46 -26.71 -6.80 20.46
CA ARG A 46 -26.61 -8.27 20.52
C ARG A 46 -26.95 -8.95 19.21
N LEU A 47 -27.36 -8.20 18.18
CA LEU A 47 -27.59 -8.76 16.87
C LEU A 47 -26.27 -9.22 16.24
N MET A 48 -26.34 -10.31 15.49
CA MET A 48 -25.23 -10.80 14.66
C MET A 48 -24.90 -9.80 13.55
N ASP A 49 -23.63 -9.59 13.25
CA ASP A 49 -23.21 -8.86 12.05
C ASP A 49 -23.48 -9.72 10.81
N LEU A 50 -24.47 -9.32 10.00
CA LEU A 50 -24.87 -10.02 8.78
C LEU A 50 -23.80 -9.99 7.66
N LYS A 51 -22.71 -9.23 7.82
CA LYS A 51 -21.55 -9.29 6.91
C LYS A 51 -20.62 -10.48 7.20
N ILE A 52 -20.85 -11.19 8.31
CA ILE A 52 -20.19 -12.46 8.57
C ILE A 52 -20.89 -13.54 7.75
N ASP A 53 -20.11 -14.28 6.97
CA ASP A 53 -20.58 -15.33 6.05
C ASP A 53 -21.53 -16.33 6.70
N TYR A 54 -21.26 -16.73 7.95
CA TYR A 54 -22.16 -17.59 8.72
C TYR A 54 -23.56 -16.97 8.85
N ALA A 55 -23.67 -15.75 9.39
CA ALA A 55 -24.95 -15.09 9.59
C ALA A 55 -25.66 -14.80 8.25
N PHE A 56 -24.90 -14.42 7.23
CA PHE A 56 -25.41 -14.24 5.87
C PHE A 56 -26.05 -15.53 5.33
N LYS A 57 -25.38 -16.68 5.45
CA LYS A 57 -25.90 -17.98 5.01
C LYS A 57 -27.15 -18.38 5.77
N GLN A 58 -27.18 -18.18 7.09
CA GLN A 58 -28.37 -18.54 7.88
C GLN A 58 -29.60 -17.71 7.50
N LEU A 59 -29.42 -16.43 7.17
CA LEU A 59 -30.53 -15.55 6.79
C LEU A 59 -30.95 -15.71 5.32
N PHE A 60 -29.99 -15.71 4.38
CA PHE A 60 -30.25 -15.70 2.94
C PHE A 60 -30.20 -17.09 2.28
N GLY A 61 -29.56 -18.07 2.92
CA GLY A 61 -29.31 -19.41 2.35
C GLY A 61 -30.26 -20.50 2.84
N ASN A 62 -31.31 -20.15 3.60
CA ASN A 62 -32.24 -21.11 4.16
C ASN A 62 -33.48 -21.24 3.27
N GLU A 63 -33.91 -22.48 2.99
CA GLU A 63 -35.14 -22.77 2.23
C GLU A 63 -36.38 -22.08 2.80
N LYS A 64 -36.45 -21.86 4.12
CA LYS A 64 -37.56 -21.14 4.76
C LYS A 64 -37.60 -19.65 4.42
N ASN A 65 -36.45 -19.08 4.06
CA ASN A 65 -36.22 -17.65 3.82
C ASN A 65 -35.85 -17.37 2.36
N LYS A 66 -36.27 -18.25 1.46
CA LYS A 66 -35.94 -18.22 0.05
C LYS A 66 -36.45 -16.94 -0.64
N ASP A 67 -37.58 -16.43 -0.18
CA ASP A 67 -38.17 -15.16 -0.60
C ASP A 67 -37.22 -13.97 -0.36
N ILE A 68 -36.51 -13.95 0.77
CA ILE A 68 -35.49 -12.94 1.09
C ILE A 68 -34.38 -12.96 0.02
N MET A 69 -33.89 -14.14 -0.34
CA MET A 69 -32.87 -14.27 -1.40
C MET A 69 -33.40 -13.82 -2.76
N VAL A 70 -34.62 -14.22 -3.14
CA VAL A 70 -35.24 -13.83 -4.41
C VAL A 70 -35.38 -12.31 -4.52
N VAL A 71 -35.85 -11.64 -3.46
CA VAL A 71 -35.96 -10.16 -3.45
C VAL A 71 -34.57 -9.53 -3.54
N PHE A 72 -33.59 -10.04 -2.78
CA PHE A 72 -32.23 -9.52 -2.81
C PHE A 72 -31.58 -9.64 -4.20
N LEU A 73 -31.67 -10.80 -4.85
CA LEU A 73 -31.09 -11.02 -6.18
C LEU A 73 -31.76 -10.14 -7.24
N ASN A 74 -33.09 -10.04 -7.22
CA ASN A 74 -33.81 -9.14 -8.11
C ASN A 74 -33.38 -7.68 -7.91
N ALA A 75 -33.12 -7.24 -6.68
CA ALA A 75 -32.63 -5.90 -6.40
C ALA A 75 -31.20 -5.69 -6.95
N VAL A 76 -30.30 -6.65 -6.78
CA VAL A 76 -28.94 -6.60 -7.33
C VAL A 76 -28.94 -6.56 -8.87
N LEU A 77 -29.87 -7.28 -9.50
CA LEU A 77 -29.94 -7.46 -10.95
C LEU A 77 -30.93 -6.50 -11.65
N GLN A 78 -31.61 -5.61 -10.94
CA GLN A 78 -32.67 -4.76 -11.50
C GLN A 78 -32.25 -3.98 -12.77
N LYS A 79 -30.97 -3.62 -12.89
CA LYS A 79 -30.43 -2.81 -13.99
C LYS A 79 -29.81 -3.63 -15.14
N THR A 80 -30.05 -4.95 -15.21
CA THR A 80 -29.41 -5.85 -16.19
C THR A 80 -30.35 -6.34 -17.29
N ASN A 81 -31.57 -5.78 -17.40
CA ASN A 81 -32.61 -6.18 -18.36
C ASN A 81 -33.00 -7.67 -18.28
N ARG A 82 -32.68 -8.33 -17.17
CA ARG A 82 -33.02 -9.73 -16.91
C ARG A 82 -34.50 -9.86 -16.54
N LYS A 83 -35.04 -11.06 -16.78
CA LYS A 83 -36.36 -11.41 -16.24
C LYS A 83 -36.30 -11.42 -14.72
N GLN A 84 -37.45 -11.12 -14.10
CA GLN A 84 -37.58 -11.20 -12.66
C GLN A 84 -37.48 -12.67 -12.21
N ILE A 85 -36.56 -12.93 -11.29
CA ILE A 85 -36.39 -14.24 -10.65
C ILE A 85 -37.64 -14.50 -9.81
N ARG A 86 -38.28 -15.65 -10.01
CA ARG A 86 -39.47 -16.07 -9.27
C ARG A 86 -39.13 -17.10 -8.21
N ASP A 87 -38.15 -17.93 -8.49
CA ASP A 87 -37.69 -18.96 -7.57
C ASP A 87 -36.19 -19.22 -7.73
N VAL A 88 -35.59 -19.78 -6.69
CA VAL A 88 -34.18 -20.20 -6.71
C VAL A 88 -34.03 -21.67 -6.29
N THR A 89 -32.85 -22.26 -6.37
CA THR A 89 -32.56 -23.55 -5.74
C THR A 89 -31.15 -23.47 -5.20
N PHE A 90 -30.97 -23.70 -3.91
CA PHE A 90 -29.64 -23.67 -3.30
C PHE A 90 -28.90 -24.96 -3.66
N LEU A 91 -27.72 -24.83 -4.27
CA LEU A 91 -26.84 -25.96 -4.50
C LEU A 91 -25.92 -26.15 -3.29
N ASN A 92 -25.95 -27.35 -2.72
CA ASN A 92 -25.01 -27.71 -1.66
C ASN A 92 -23.62 -28.00 -2.28
N ILE A 93 -22.73 -27.02 -2.16
CA ILE A 93 -21.35 -27.08 -2.69
C ILE A 93 -20.43 -27.92 -1.79
N GLU A 94 -20.82 -28.18 -0.54
CA GLU A 94 -19.97 -28.86 0.44
C GLU A 94 -19.73 -30.35 0.10
N ALA A 95 -20.55 -30.95 -0.76
CA ALA A 95 -20.49 -32.38 -1.10
C ALA A 95 -19.61 -32.72 -2.33
N GLY A 96 -19.03 -31.73 -3.02
CA GLY A 96 -18.21 -31.93 -4.22
C GLY A 96 -16.75 -32.26 -3.94
N GLY A 97 -16.47 -33.50 -3.51
CA GLY A 97 -15.15 -34.02 -3.13
C GLY A 97 -14.05 -34.11 -4.21
N GLU A 98 -13.97 -33.18 -5.18
CA GLU A 98 -12.79 -33.05 -6.07
C GLU A 98 -11.78 -31.98 -5.61
N TYR A 99 -12.04 -31.28 -4.50
CA TYR A 99 -11.14 -30.27 -3.91
C TYR A 99 -10.57 -30.70 -2.56
N VAL A 100 -10.25 -31.99 -2.41
CA VAL A 100 -9.81 -32.59 -1.14
C VAL A 100 -8.44 -32.07 -0.66
N ASP A 101 -7.73 -31.23 -1.42
CA ASP A 101 -6.40 -30.75 -1.00
C ASP A 101 -5.98 -29.30 -1.35
N ASP A 102 -6.89 -28.38 -1.71
CA ASP A 102 -6.47 -26.96 -1.87
C ASP A 102 -7.59 -25.96 -1.57
N LYS A 103 -7.50 -25.28 -0.41
CA LYS A 103 -8.31 -24.12 0.02
C LYS A 103 -9.82 -24.39 0.20
N GLN A 104 -10.12 -25.27 1.15
CA GLN A 104 -11.41 -25.57 1.80
C GLN A 104 -12.57 -24.61 1.50
N SER A 105 -13.58 -25.13 0.77
CA SER A 105 -14.99 -24.72 0.66
C SER A 105 -15.27 -23.22 0.83
N ARG A 106 -15.29 -22.47 -0.28
CA ARG A 106 -15.27 -20.99 -0.29
C ARG A 106 -16.38 -20.33 -1.11
N LEU A 107 -17.43 -21.06 -1.49
CA LEU A 107 -18.63 -20.45 -2.07
C LEU A 107 -19.63 -20.21 -0.94
N ASP A 108 -20.14 -18.98 -0.83
CA ASP A 108 -21.08 -18.68 0.25
C ASP A 108 -22.47 -19.20 -0.08
N LEU A 109 -23.03 -18.82 -1.23
CA LEU A 109 -24.29 -19.37 -1.74
C LEU A 109 -24.22 -19.50 -3.26
N LEU A 110 -24.47 -20.70 -3.78
CA LEU A 110 -24.70 -20.91 -5.21
C LEU A 110 -26.17 -21.24 -5.41
N VAL A 111 -26.84 -20.42 -6.22
CA VAL A 111 -28.26 -20.62 -6.53
C VAL A 111 -28.45 -20.85 -8.03
N ILE A 112 -29.46 -21.66 -8.37
CA ILE A 112 -30.00 -21.78 -9.73
C ILE A 112 -31.34 -21.04 -9.76
N THR A 113 -31.59 -20.19 -10.74
CA THR A 113 -32.89 -19.49 -10.93
C THR A 113 -33.90 -20.35 -11.69
N ASP A 114 -35.16 -19.93 -11.76
CA ASP A 114 -36.20 -20.56 -12.57
C ASP A 114 -35.96 -20.48 -14.10
N ASP A 115 -35.00 -19.65 -14.54
CA ASP A 115 -34.51 -19.58 -15.93
C ASP A 115 -33.16 -20.32 -16.14
N ASP A 116 -32.78 -21.21 -15.21
CA ASP A 116 -31.51 -21.98 -15.22
C ASP A 116 -30.21 -21.15 -15.13
N GLU A 117 -30.31 -19.89 -14.68
CA GLU A 117 -29.12 -19.06 -14.46
C GLU A 117 -28.44 -19.44 -13.14
N ARG A 118 -27.11 -19.48 -13.14
CA ARG A 118 -26.33 -19.80 -11.94
C ARG A 118 -25.80 -18.52 -11.33
N ILE A 119 -26.14 -18.27 -10.07
CA ILE A 119 -25.69 -17.08 -9.35
C ILE A 119 -24.87 -17.49 -8.15
N ASN A 120 -23.61 -17.11 -8.15
CA ASN A 120 -22.72 -17.23 -7.00
C ASN A 120 -22.76 -15.94 -6.19
N VAL A 121 -23.18 -16.01 -4.94
CA VAL A 121 -23.15 -14.90 -3.99
C VAL A 121 -22.05 -15.15 -2.98
N GLU A 122 -21.12 -14.22 -2.89
CA GLU A 122 -19.93 -14.24 -2.04
C GLU A 122 -19.95 -13.04 -1.12
N ILE A 123 -19.71 -13.24 0.17
CA ILE A 123 -19.53 -12.17 1.15
C ILE A 123 -18.16 -12.28 1.81
N GLN A 124 -17.40 -11.18 1.79
CA GLN A 124 -16.04 -11.16 2.31
C GLN A 124 -15.90 -10.06 3.35
N PHE A 125 -15.73 -10.49 4.61
CA PHE A 125 -15.55 -9.58 5.72
C PHE A 125 -14.17 -8.88 5.71
N THR A 126 -13.10 -9.60 5.35
CA THR A 126 -11.71 -9.10 5.35
C THR A 126 -11.10 -9.26 3.96
N ASN A 127 -10.25 -8.30 3.57
CA ASN A 127 -9.53 -8.37 2.30
C ASN A 127 -8.46 -9.46 2.36
N LYS A 128 -8.73 -10.61 1.73
CA LYS A 128 -7.77 -11.73 1.62
C LYS A 128 -6.84 -11.62 0.40
N TYR A 129 -6.78 -10.44 -0.24
CA TYR A 129 -6.07 -10.17 -1.49
C TYR A 129 -6.53 -11.04 -2.67
N ASN A 130 -6.15 -10.64 -3.89
CA ASN A 130 -6.48 -11.36 -5.13
C ASN A 130 -7.98 -11.64 -5.34
N MET A 131 -8.88 -10.79 -4.81
CA MET A 131 -10.33 -11.00 -4.86
C MET A 131 -10.81 -11.22 -6.29
N ILE A 132 -10.39 -10.37 -7.24
CA ILE A 132 -10.76 -10.47 -8.66
C ILE A 132 -10.36 -11.84 -9.25
N LYS A 133 -9.12 -12.29 -9.01
CA LYS A 133 -8.62 -13.59 -9.51
C LYS A 133 -9.39 -14.76 -8.89
N ARG A 134 -9.77 -14.66 -7.62
CA ARG A 134 -10.57 -15.69 -6.93
C ARG A 134 -11.98 -15.76 -7.49
N SER A 135 -12.65 -14.62 -7.68
CA SER A 135 -14.00 -14.57 -8.27
C SER A 135 -14.00 -15.17 -9.67
N LEU A 136 -12.98 -14.87 -10.50
CA LEU A 136 -12.80 -15.49 -11.82
C LEU A 136 -12.58 -17.01 -11.74
N TYR A 137 -11.75 -17.48 -10.81
CA TYR A 137 -11.51 -18.91 -10.61
C TYR A 137 -12.80 -19.65 -10.24
N TYR A 138 -13.58 -19.13 -9.30
CA TYR A 138 -14.87 -19.71 -8.89
C TYR A 138 -15.89 -19.70 -10.03
N TRP A 139 -16.02 -18.57 -10.72
CA TRP A 139 -16.86 -18.45 -11.91
C TRP A 139 -16.52 -19.55 -12.93
N SER A 140 -15.22 -19.79 -13.19
CA SER A 140 -14.80 -20.80 -14.17
C SER A 140 -15.15 -22.23 -13.74
N GLY A 141 -15.06 -22.53 -12.44
CA GLY A 141 -15.46 -23.82 -11.89
C GLY A 141 -16.96 -24.06 -12.01
N ILE A 142 -17.77 -23.04 -11.71
CA ILE A 142 -19.23 -23.11 -11.82
C ILE A 142 -19.66 -23.23 -13.29
N TYR A 143 -19.03 -22.47 -14.18
CA TYR A 143 -19.32 -22.52 -15.62
C TYR A 143 -18.98 -23.88 -16.22
N ARG A 144 -17.90 -24.53 -15.75
CA ARG A 144 -17.52 -25.88 -16.17
C ARG A 144 -18.39 -26.98 -15.54
N SER A 145 -18.89 -26.77 -14.31
CA SER A 145 -19.56 -27.80 -13.50
C SER A 145 -20.67 -28.60 -14.21
N PRO A 146 -21.54 -28.00 -15.06
CA PRO A 146 -22.55 -28.75 -15.81
C PRO A 146 -21.99 -29.77 -16.80
N LEU A 147 -20.76 -29.58 -17.31
CA LEU A 147 -20.22 -30.35 -18.43
C LEU A 147 -19.94 -31.82 -18.06
N LYS A 148 -20.93 -32.68 -18.31
CA LYS A 148 -20.74 -34.14 -18.37
C LYS A 148 -20.18 -34.55 -19.74
N LYS A 149 -19.49 -35.70 -19.82
CA LYS A 149 -19.08 -36.29 -21.11
C LYS A 149 -20.33 -36.42 -22.01
N ARG A 150 -20.34 -35.71 -23.15
CA ARG A 150 -21.39 -35.67 -24.21
C ARG A 150 -22.45 -34.54 -24.14
N MET A 151 -22.30 -33.53 -23.28
CA MET A 151 -23.16 -32.32 -23.36
C MET A 151 -22.65 -31.32 -24.41
N ASN A 152 -23.56 -30.64 -25.09
CA ASN A 152 -23.24 -29.60 -26.07
C ASN A 152 -22.87 -28.28 -25.37
N TYR A 153 -21.97 -27.49 -25.96
CA TYR A 153 -21.57 -26.18 -25.42
C TYR A 153 -22.72 -25.15 -25.40
N GLU A 154 -23.78 -25.37 -26.19
CA GLU A 154 -25.02 -24.56 -26.19
C GLU A 154 -25.82 -24.70 -24.88
N GLU A 155 -25.56 -25.75 -24.09
CA GLU A 155 -26.23 -26.01 -22.82
C GLU A 155 -25.52 -25.34 -21.62
N LEU A 156 -24.50 -24.51 -21.87
CA LEU A 156 -23.78 -23.79 -20.83
C LEU A 156 -24.57 -22.57 -20.35
N SER A 157 -25.12 -22.69 -19.14
CA SER A 157 -25.89 -21.61 -18.52
C SER A 157 -25.01 -20.40 -18.15
N THR A 158 -25.63 -19.22 -18.18
CA THR A 158 -25.02 -17.97 -17.70
C THR A 158 -24.62 -18.08 -16.23
N VAL A 159 -23.44 -17.57 -15.88
CA VAL A 159 -22.96 -17.52 -14.51
C VAL A 159 -22.74 -16.07 -14.08
N ILE A 160 -23.50 -15.65 -13.08
CA ILE A 160 -23.38 -14.35 -12.41
C ILE A 160 -22.62 -14.53 -11.10
N THR A 161 -21.66 -13.66 -10.81
CA THR A 161 -20.95 -13.65 -9.53
C THR A 161 -21.15 -12.33 -8.81
N ILE A 162 -21.81 -12.36 -7.66
CA ILE A 162 -22.07 -11.21 -6.79
C ILE A 162 -21.09 -11.26 -5.63
N ASN A 163 -20.23 -10.25 -5.51
CA ASN A 163 -19.23 -10.13 -4.46
C ASN A 163 -19.59 -8.96 -3.53
N ILE A 164 -20.01 -9.26 -2.31
CA ILE A 164 -20.29 -8.29 -1.25
C ILE A 164 -19.04 -8.15 -0.38
N LEU A 165 -18.46 -6.96 -0.33
CA LEU A 165 -17.15 -6.71 0.26
C LEU A 165 -17.27 -5.73 1.43
N ASN A 166 -16.80 -6.13 2.62
CA ASN A 166 -16.69 -5.23 3.78
C ASN A 166 -15.38 -4.43 3.79
N PHE A 167 -14.84 -4.12 2.61
CA PHE A 167 -13.64 -3.34 2.36
C PHE A 167 -13.73 -2.69 0.97
N SER A 168 -12.96 -1.62 0.75
CA SER A 168 -12.84 -1.00 -0.56
C SER A 168 -11.81 -1.75 -1.40
N LEU A 169 -12.21 -2.16 -2.60
CA LEU A 169 -11.39 -2.83 -3.60
C LEU A 169 -11.01 -1.91 -4.76
N PHE A 170 -11.92 -1.03 -5.19
CA PHE A 170 -11.71 -0.17 -6.36
C PHE A 170 -11.56 1.29 -5.96
N GLU A 171 -10.38 1.88 -6.15
CA GLU A 171 -10.14 3.31 -5.85
C GLU A 171 -10.63 4.24 -6.98
N GLN A 172 -10.91 3.70 -8.16
CA GLN A 172 -11.28 4.46 -9.36
C GLN A 172 -12.73 4.98 -9.34
N THR A 173 -13.55 4.56 -8.38
CA THR A 173 -14.97 4.93 -8.34
C THR A 173 -15.50 4.98 -6.91
N GLU A 174 -16.35 5.96 -6.61
CA GLU A 174 -17.05 6.08 -5.32
C GLU A 174 -18.38 5.30 -5.28
N ARG A 175 -18.79 4.69 -6.41
CA ARG A 175 -20.02 3.89 -6.45
C ARG A 175 -19.86 2.65 -5.58
N PHE A 176 -20.85 2.37 -4.73
CA PHE A 176 -20.86 1.16 -3.92
C PHE A 176 -21.16 -0.11 -4.73
N HIS A 177 -21.86 0.00 -5.87
CA HIS A 177 -22.17 -1.14 -6.74
C HIS A 177 -21.56 -0.93 -8.14
N THR A 178 -20.69 -1.85 -8.52
CA THR A 178 -20.06 -1.89 -9.86
C THR A 178 -20.34 -3.22 -10.55
N ARG A 179 -20.42 -3.18 -11.88
CA ARG A 179 -20.79 -4.31 -12.73
C ARG A 179 -19.79 -4.44 -13.87
N TYR A 180 -19.35 -5.65 -14.14
CA TYR A 180 -18.35 -5.95 -15.15
C TYR A 180 -18.84 -7.07 -16.07
N HIS A 181 -18.61 -6.87 -17.37
CA HIS A 181 -18.95 -7.81 -18.43
C HIS A 181 -17.81 -7.85 -19.45
N LEU A 182 -17.90 -8.77 -20.42
CA LEU A 182 -16.96 -8.86 -21.54
C LEU A 182 -17.42 -7.92 -22.67
N TYR A 183 -16.57 -6.97 -23.01
CA TYR A 183 -16.77 -6.00 -24.08
C TYR A 183 -15.65 -6.11 -25.11
N GLU A 184 -15.97 -5.75 -26.34
CA GLU A 184 -14.97 -5.48 -27.37
C GLU A 184 -14.22 -4.16 -27.05
N ASP A 185 -12.95 -4.06 -27.45
CA ASP A 185 -12.03 -3.01 -26.98
C ASP A 185 -12.22 -1.66 -27.70
N GLU A 186 -12.66 -1.64 -28.96
CA GLU A 186 -12.74 -0.42 -29.78
C GLU A 186 -14.14 0.21 -29.78
N GLU A 187 -15.18 -0.58 -30.05
CA GLU A 187 -16.58 -0.17 -30.15
C GLU A 187 -17.37 -0.41 -28.87
N HIS A 188 -16.80 -1.15 -27.91
CA HIS A 188 -17.40 -1.41 -26.59
C HIS A 188 -18.77 -2.07 -26.61
N PHE A 189 -19.09 -2.87 -27.64
CA PHE A 189 -20.26 -3.73 -27.61
C PHE A 189 -20.00 -5.00 -26.79
N LYS A 190 -21.06 -5.56 -26.21
CA LYS A 190 -20.97 -6.74 -25.33
C LYS A 190 -20.74 -8.00 -26.18
N LEU A 191 -19.71 -8.78 -25.84
CA LEU A 191 -19.40 -10.04 -26.54
C LEU A 191 -20.43 -11.13 -26.23
N THR A 192 -20.83 -11.24 -24.97
CA THR A 192 -21.74 -12.28 -24.46
C THR A 192 -22.25 -11.95 -23.06
N ASP A 193 -23.39 -12.54 -22.68
CA ASP A 193 -24.00 -12.43 -21.35
C ASP A 193 -23.58 -13.56 -20.38
N VAL A 194 -22.78 -14.54 -20.81
CA VAL A 194 -22.45 -15.73 -19.98
C VAL A 194 -21.65 -15.41 -18.72
N MET A 195 -20.99 -14.24 -18.68
CA MET A 195 -20.12 -13.80 -17.60
C MET A 195 -20.52 -12.41 -17.11
N GLU A 196 -20.92 -12.34 -15.84
CA GLU A 196 -21.33 -11.10 -15.19
C GLU A 196 -20.78 -11.05 -13.76
N PHE A 197 -20.06 -9.99 -13.42
CA PHE A 197 -19.51 -9.77 -12.07
C PHE A 197 -20.10 -8.53 -11.45
N HIS A 198 -20.63 -8.68 -10.24
CA HIS A 198 -21.09 -7.59 -9.39
C HIS A 198 -20.10 -7.46 -8.23
N PHE A 199 -19.68 -6.24 -7.94
CA PHE A 199 -18.92 -5.92 -6.73
C PHE A 199 -19.68 -4.85 -5.96
N ILE A 200 -20.00 -5.16 -4.72
CA ILE A 200 -20.74 -4.33 -3.79
C ILE A 200 -19.82 -4.01 -2.61
N GLU A 201 -19.39 -2.76 -2.46
CA GLU A 201 -18.44 -2.31 -1.44
C GLU A 201 -19.18 -1.62 -0.29
N MET A 202 -19.37 -2.35 0.82
CA MET A 202 -20.11 -1.88 2.01
C MET A 202 -19.58 -0.56 2.59
N PRO A 203 -18.25 -0.28 2.65
CA PRO A 203 -17.76 1.00 3.14
C PRO A 203 -18.29 2.20 2.34
N LYS A 204 -18.42 2.05 1.02
CA LYS A 204 -18.94 3.10 0.12
C LYS A 204 -20.45 3.27 0.28
N LEU A 205 -21.18 2.18 0.52
CA LEU A 205 -22.61 2.25 0.86
C LEU A 205 -22.83 3.03 2.16
N ILE A 206 -22.10 2.70 3.23
CA ILE A 206 -22.24 3.39 4.52
C ILE A 206 -21.81 4.86 4.42
N LYS A 207 -20.82 5.18 3.59
CA LYS A 207 -20.48 6.57 3.25
C LYS A 207 -21.65 7.27 2.55
N ALA A 208 -22.20 6.67 1.50
CA ALA A 208 -23.34 7.21 0.76
C ALA A 208 -24.58 7.43 1.65
N TRP A 209 -24.84 6.53 2.61
CA TRP A 209 -25.86 6.71 3.65
C TRP A 209 -25.62 7.96 4.49
N LYS A 210 -24.41 8.11 5.05
CA LYS A 210 -24.05 9.27 5.89
C LYS A 210 -24.11 10.60 5.13
N GLU A 211 -23.89 10.56 3.83
CA GLU A 211 -23.99 11.71 2.93
C GLU A 211 -25.42 11.98 2.46
N ASN A 212 -26.41 11.20 2.91
CA ASN A 212 -27.83 11.28 2.52
C ASN A 212 -28.05 11.16 1.00
N THR A 213 -27.26 10.32 0.34
CA THR A 213 -27.33 10.08 -1.12
C THR A 213 -28.04 8.77 -1.48
N LEU A 214 -28.48 8.01 -0.47
CA LEU A 214 -29.26 6.79 -0.62
C LEU A 214 -30.73 7.06 -0.29
N ASP A 215 -31.61 6.33 -0.97
CA ASP A 215 -33.06 6.35 -0.71
C ASP A 215 -33.57 4.90 -0.54
N PRO A 216 -33.54 4.33 0.68
CA PRO A 216 -33.98 2.95 0.90
C PRO A 216 -35.49 2.74 0.71
N TRP A 217 -36.30 3.80 0.63
CA TRP A 217 -37.73 3.69 0.34
C TRP A 217 -37.96 3.29 -1.12
N ASN A 218 -37.16 3.82 -2.05
CA ASN A 218 -37.30 3.57 -3.48
C ASN A 218 -36.20 2.70 -4.08
N ASP A 219 -35.05 2.56 -3.43
CA ASP A 219 -33.94 1.68 -3.81
C ASP A 219 -33.94 0.43 -2.92
N VAL A 220 -34.51 -0.65 -3.46
CA VAL A 220 -34.59 -1.96 -2.79
C VAL A 220 -33.19 -2.51 -2.52
N LEU A 221 -32.22 -2.30 -3.42
CA LEU A 221 -30.85 -2.77 -3.20
C LEU A 221 -30.21 -2.03 -2.02
N ALA A 222 -30.33 -0.70 -1.98
CA ALA A 222 -29.83 0.08 -0.86
C ALA A 222 -30.47 -0.37 0.46
N ARG A 223 -31.80 -0.60 0.50
CA ARG A 223 -32.52 -1.12 1.66
C ARG A 223 -31.92 -2.42 2.23
N TRP A 224 -31.74 -3.43 1.38
CA TRP A 224 -31.20 -4.73 1.81
C TRP A 224 -29.73 -4.66 2.18
N LEU A 225 -28.93 -3.84 1.49
CA LEU A 225 -27.54 -3.66 1.86
C LEU A 225 -27.40 -2.88 3.18
N LEU A 226 -28.27 -1.92 3.46
CA LEU A 226 -28.30 -1.24 4.75
C LEU A 226 -28.68 -2.20 5.89
N LEU A 227 -29.57 -3.17 5.66
CA LEU A 227 -29.83 -4.26 6.62
C LEU A 227 -28.53 -5.03 6.94
N LEU A 228 -27.76 -5.41 5.91
CA LEU A 228 -26.45 -6.06 6.11
C LEU A 228 -25.46 -5.17 6.89
N GLY A 229 -25.51 -3.86 6.66
CA GLY A 229 -24.61 -2.86 7.23
C GLY A 229 -24.96 -2.36 8.63
N LEU A 230 -26.16 -2.69 9.15
CA LEU A 230 -26.73 -2.10 10.37
C LEU A 230 -25.85 -2.34 11.60
N VAL A 231 -25.24 -3.51 11.70
CA VAL A 231 -24.30 -3.89 12.77
C VAL A 231 -22.91 -3.97 12.18
N ASP A 232 -21.91 -3.36 12.81
CA ASP A 232 -20.50 -3.42 12.45
C ASP A 232 -19.68 -3.84 13.67
N HIS A 233 -19.46 -5.15 13.81
CA HIS A 233 -18.70 -5.70 14.94
C HIS A 233 -17.22 -5.34 14.88
N ARG A 234 -16.65 -5.12 13.68
CA ARG A 234 -15.26 -4.65 13.54
C ARG A 234 -15.08 -3.28 14.22
N LYS A 235 -16.08 -2.41 14.13
CA LYS A 235 -16.07 -1.07 14.76
C LYS A 235 -16.79 -1.01 16.11
N ASN A 236 -17.31 -2.13 16.59
CA ASN A 236 -18.20 -2.19 17.76
C ASN A 236 -19.33 -1.16 17.68
N GLN A 237 -19.97 -1.06 16.52
CA GLN A 237 -20.93 -0.02 16.19
C GLN A 237 -22.25 -0.62 15.72
N VAL A 238 -23.36 0.00 16.13
CA VAL A 238 -24.70 -0.22 15.57
C VAL A 238 -25.21 1.11 15.04
N TYR A 239 -25.76 1.10 13.83
CA TYR A 239 -26.35 2.28 13.19
C TYR A 239 -27.84 2.36 13.51
N GLU A 240 -28.18 3.00 14.63
CA GLU A 240 -29.58 3.15 15.09
C GLU A 240 -30.43 3.99 14.13
N ASP A 241 -29.82 4.93 13.41
CA ASP A 241 -30.46 5.71 12.35
C ASP A 241 -30.89 4.82 11.18
N ILE A 242 -30.01 3.90 10.74
CA ILE A 242 -30.37 2.88 9.74
C ILE A 242 -31.51 2.00 10.27
N TYR A 243 -31.43 1.56 11.54
CA TYR A 243 -32.47 0.73 12.14
C TYR A 243 -33.85 1.39 12.08
N ARG A 244 -33.97 2.65 12.53
CA ARG A 244 -35.26 3.37 12.53
C ARG A 244 -35.84 3.49 11.12
N GLU A 245 -35.00 3.83 10.14
CA GLU A 245 -35.44 3.95 8.75
C GLU A 245 -35.99 2.62 8.21
N LEU A 246 -35.22 1.54 8.41
CA LEU A 246 -35.62 0.21 7.93
C LEU A 246 -36.81 -0.36 8.71
N GLU A 247 -36.96 -0.02 9.98
CA GLU A 247 -38.11 -0.38 10.79
C GLU A 247 -39.40 0.23 10.24
N GLU A 248 -39.39 1.51 9.88
CA GLU A 248 -40.55 2.18 9.26
C GLU A 248 -40.94 1.54 7.92
N ILE A 249 -39.95 1.16 7.11
CA ILE A 249 -40.18 0.45 5.85
C ILE A 249 -40.75 -0.94 6.12
N ALA A 250 -40.21 -1.67 7.09
CA ALA A 250 -40.65 -3.01 7.47
C ALA A 250 -42.10 -3.05 7.97
N MET A 251 -42.67 -1.93 8.45
CA MET A 251 -44.10 -1.85 8.78
C MET A 251 -45.00 -2.02 7.54
N LYS A 252 -44.48 -1.81 6.33
CA LYS A 252 -45.20 -1.92 5.05
C LYS A 252 -44.65 -3.02 4.13
N ASP A 253 -43.45 -3.51 4.40
CA ASP A 253 -42.76 -4.54 3.63
C ASP A 253 -42.65 -5.82 4.47
N GLU A 254 -43.53 -6.79 4.20
CA GLU A 254 -43.58 -8.06 4.94
C GLU A 254 -42.29 -8.88 4.74
N THR A 255 -41.63 -8.80 3.59
CA THR A 255 -40.37 -9.55 3.37
C THR A 255 -39.23 -8.97 4.22
N LEU A 256 -39.11 -7.65 4.30
CA LEU A 256 -38.12 -7.01 5.17
C LEU A 256 -38.43 -7.28 6.66
N LYS A 257 -39.71 -7.24 7.04
CA LYS A 257 -40.17 -7.57 8.39
C LYS A 257 -39.84 -9.01 8.78
N ASN A 258 -40.07 -9.97 7.87
CA ASN A 258 -39.69 -11.36 8.07
C ASN A 258 -38.17 -11.50 8.22
N ALA A 259 -37.38 -10.74 7.45
CA ALA A 259 -35.92 -10.73 7.59
C ALA A 259 -35.48 -10.26 8.98
N PHE A 260 -36.07 -9.18 9.51
CA PHE A 260 -35.80 -8.72 10.87
C PHE A 260 -36.16 -9.76 11.94
N GLN A 261 -37.31 -10.41 11.83
CA GLN A 261 -37.75 -11.42 12.78
C GLN A 261 -36.83 -12.65 12.77
N ASN A 262 -36.48 -13.14 11.57
CA ASN A 262 -35.52 -14.24 11.41
C ASN A 262 -34.15 -13.87 11.98
N TRP A 263 -33.67 -12.65 11.71
CA TRP A 263 -32.39 -12.18 12.23
C TRP A 263 -32.37 -12.06 13.77
N GLU A 264 -33.47 -11.61 14.37
CA GLU A 264 -33.65 -11.60 15.82
C GLU A 264 -33.60 -13.02 16.40
N GLU A 265 -34.34 -13.96 15.78
CA GLU A 265 -34.38 -15.37 16.20
C GLU A 265 -33.01 -16.04 16.12
N LEU A 266 -32.29 -15.84 15.01
CA LEU A 266 -30.92 -16.32 14.83
C LEU A 266 -29.99 -15.76 15.91
N SER A 267 -30.08 -14.46 16.19
CA SER A 267 -29.24 -13.78 17.18
C SER A 267 -29.55 -14.18 18.63
N MET A 268 -30.73 -14.76 18.89
CA MET A 268 -31.13 -15.25 20.22
C MET A 268 -30.81 -16.73 20.45
N THR A 269 -30.74 -17.53 19.37
CA THR A 269 -30.56 -18.97 19.45
C THR A 269 -29.14 -19.28 19.92
N PRO A 270 -28.94 -19.91 21.11
CA PRO A 270 -27.61 -20.05 21.68
C PRO A 270 -26.61 -20.80 20.81
N GLU A 271 -27.06 -21.86 20.12
CA GLU A 271 -26.22 -22.67 19.23
C GLU A 271 -25.76 -21.86 18.00
N GLU A 272 -26.68 -21.16 17.36
CA GLU A 272 -26.42 -20.28 16.22
C GLU A 272 -25.50 -19.12 16.60
N PHE A 273 -25.75 -18.50 17.75
CA PHE A 273 -24.93 -17.41 18.27
C PHE A 273 -23.50 -17.87 18.59
N LEU A 274 -23.33 -19.05 19.19
CA LEU A 274 -22.01 -19.62 19.47
C LEU A 274 -21.24 -19.93 18.17
N ALA A 275 -21.91 -20.48 17.16
CA ALA A 275 -21.31 -20.74 15.85
C ALA A 275 -20.88 -19.44 15.15
N TYR A 276 -21.73 -18.41 15.21
CA TYR A 276 -21.41 -17.06 14.76
C TYR A 276 -20.19 -16.48 15.48
N GLU A 277 -20.15 -16.52 16.82
CA GLU A 277 -19.04 -15.97 17.60
C GLU A 277 -17.71 -16.68 17.30
N SER A 278 -17.76 -18.01 17.16
CA SER A 278 -16.60 -18.82 16.74
C SER A 278 -16.10 -18.38 15.36
N ARG A 279 -17.02 -18.17 14.41
CA ARG A 279 -16.69 -17.70 13.06
C ARG A 279 -16.09 -16.29 13.07
N LEU A 280 -16.72 -15.37 13.78
CA LEU A 280 -16.25 -13.98 13.93
C LEU A 280 -14.86 -13.95 14.56
N LYS A 281 -14.65 -14.68 15.66
CA LYS A 281 -13.34 -14.78 16.32
C LYS A 281 -12.27 -15.25 15.35
N ARG A 282 -12.52 -16.32 14.59
CA ARG A 282 -11.58 -16.81 13.57
C ARG A 282 -11.24 -15.76 12.52
N ILE A 283 -12.23 -15.00 12.05
CA ILE A 283 -11.99 -13.91 11.07
C ILE A 283 -11.10 -12.82 11.67
N LEU A 284 -11.38 -12.40 12.90
CA LEU A 284 -10.60 -11.37 13.59
C LEU A 284 -9.17 -11.83 13.89
N ASP A 285 -8.98 -13.09 14.29
CA ASP A 285 -7.67 -13.70 14.50
C ASP A 285 -6.87 -13.79 13.18
N GLU A 286 -7.51 -14.22 12.08
CA GLU A 286 -6.91 -14.23 10.74
C GLU A 286 -6.51 -12.80 10.30
N GLU A 287 -7.36 -11.80 10.52
CA GLU A 287 -7.09 -10.40 10.20
C GLU A 287 -5.95 -9.83 11.05
N ALA A 288 -5.90 -10.16 12.35
CA ALA A 288 -4.82 -9.75 13.24
C ALA A 288 -3.47 -10.34 12.80
N ALA A 289 -3.44 -11.64 12.50
CA ALA A 289 -2.24 -12.30 11.99
C ALA A 289 -1.77 -11.70 10.66
N GLN A 290 -2.70 -11.40 9.75
CA GLN A 290 -2.37 -10.76 8.47
C GLN A 290 -1.79 -9.36 8.65
N ARG A 291 -2.36 -8.54 9.54
CA ARG A 291 -1.82 -7.21 9.87
C ARG A 291 -0.41 -7.29 10.48
N GLU A 292 -0.18 -8.23 11.39
CA GLU A 292 1.16 -8.46 11.96
C GLU A 292 2.19 -8.82 10.89
N LEU A 293 1.81 -9.70 9.95
CA LEU A 293 2.67 -10.07 8.82
C LEU A 293 2.96 -8.89 7.89
N GLU A 294 1.99 -8.02 7.65
CA GLU A 294 2.16 -6.82 6.84
C GLU A 294 3.10 -5.81 7.49
N LEU A 295 2.93 -5.55 8.79
CA LEU A 295 3.82 -4.69 9.55
C LEU A 295 5.26 -5.21 9.52
N ARG A 296 5.46 -6.52 9.76
CA ARG A 296 6.79 -7.14 9.66
C ARG A 296 7.40 -7.01 8.27
N LYS A 297 6.60 -7.17 7.21
CA LYS A 297 7.09 -6.97 5.83
C LYS A 297 7.51 -5.54 5.58
N GLN A 298 6.75 -4.56 6.06
CA GLN A 298 7.10 -3.14 5.96
C GLN A 298 8.38 -2.82 6.72
N GLU A 299 8.55 -3.33 7.94
CA GLU A 299 9.79 -3.17 8.72
C GLU A 299 11.00 -3.78 8.02
N ILE A 300 10.85 -4.97 7.44
CA ILE A 300 11.91 -5.62 6.65
C ILE A 300 12.26 -4.77 5.43
N GLU A 301 11.28 -4.22 4.73
CA GLU A 301 11.49 -3.40 3.55
C GLU A 301 12.18 -2.07 3.91
N GLN A 302 11.78 -1.42 5.00
CA GLN A 302 12.46 -0.23 5.53
C GLN A 302 13.92 -0.52 5.88
N LYS A 303 14.18 -1.61 6.63
CA LYS A 303 15.54 -2.02 6.95
C LYS A 303 16.38 -2.34 5.71
N LYS A 304 15.78 -2.94 4.67
CA LYS A 304 16.48 -3.17 3.39
C LYS A 304 16.87 -1.85 2.72
N GLN A 305 15.97 -0.86 2.72
CA GLN A 305 16.27 0.47 2.17
C GLN A 305 17.39 1.18 2.95
N GLU A 306 17.36 1.11 4.28
CA GLU A 306 18.44 1.63 5.14
C GLU A 306 19.79 0.95 4.85
N VAL A 307 19.80 -0.38 4.73
CA VAL A 307 21.02 -1.15 4.40
C VAL A 307 21.55 -0.76 3.01
N GLU A 308 20.68 -0.56 2.03
CA GLU A 308 21.10 -0.14 0.68
C GLU A 308 21.70 1.28 0.70
N GLN A 309 21.15 2.21 1.49
CA GLN A 309 21.72 3.55 1.68
C GLN A 309 23.11 3.47 2.32
N ILE A 310 23.26 2.71 3.42
CA ILE A 310 24.57 2.53 4.09
C ILE A 310 25.59 1.92 3.12
N LYS A 311 25.16 0.95 2.29
CA LYS A 311 26.04 0.32 1.30
C LYS A 311 26.56 1.33 0.27
N GLN A 312 25.70 2.24 -0.20
CA GLN A 312 26.10 3.32 -1.11
C GLN A 312 27.10 4.29 -0.44
N GLU A 313 26.87 4.65 0.82
CA GLU A 313 27.79 5.50 1.58
C GLU A 313 29.17 4.82 1.77
N VAL A 314 29.18 3.53 2.10
CA VAL A 314 30.41 2.75 2.25
C VAL A 314 31.18 2.64 0.93
N GLU A 315 30.50 2.47 -0.21
CA GLU A 315 31.16 2.49 -1.53
C GLU A 315 31.77 3.87 -1.84
N HIS A 316 31.05 4.95 -1.55
CA HIS A 316 31.54 6.31 -1.76
C HIS A 316 32.79 6.59 -0.92
N ASP A 317 32.76 6.23 0.36
CA ASP A 317 33.90 6.41 1.25
C ASP A 317 35.07 5.50 0.88
N ARG A 318 34.81 4.28 0.41
CA ARG A 318 35.85 3.41 -0.16
C ARG A 318 36.53 4.09 -1.36
N HIS A 319 35.78 4.70 -2.27
CA HIS A 319 36.34 5.44 -3.40
C HIS A 319 37.19 6.64 -2.96
N LYS A 320 36.75 7.40 -1.94
CA LYS A 320 37.56 8.50 -1.37
C LYS A 320 38.87 7.98 -0.76
N ILE A 321 38.80 6.91 0.05
CA ILE A 321 39.97 6.30 0.66
C ILE A 321 40.94 5.80 -0.41
N GLU A 322 40.44 5.21 -1.49
CA GLU A 322 41.29 4.77 -2.60
C GLU A 322 41.98 5.94 -3.29
N LYS A 323 41.27 7.06 -3.50
CA LYS A 323 41.86 8.29 -4.04
C LYS A 323 42.95 8.84 -3.11
N SER A 324 42.67 8.99 -1.82
CA SER A 324 43.68 9.45 -0.85
C SER A 324 44.87 8.50 -0.73
N LYS A 325 44.67 7.18 -0.83
CA LYS A 325 45.78 6.21 -0.87
C LYS A 325 46.69 6.42 -2.09
N ARG A 326 46.12 6.73 -3.26
CA ARG A 326 46.90 7.04 -4.48
C ARG A 326 47.71 8.32 -4.31
N GLU A 327 47.11 9.36 -3.73
CA GLU A 327 47.78 10.64 -3.44
C GLU A 327 48.95 10.45 -2.45
N VAL A 328 48.72 9.73 -1.35
CA VAL A 328 49.79 9.42 -0.37
C VAL A 328 50.92 8.62 -1.01
N LYS A 329 50.61 7.67 -1.91
CA LYS A 329 51.63 6.89 -2.62
C LYS A 329 52.49 7.79 -3.52
N LEU A 330 51.88 8.75 -4.21
CA LEU A 330 52.61 9.73 -5.03
C LEU A 330 53.53 10.60 -4.16
N MET A 331 53.01 11.18 -3.07
CA MET A 331 53.83 11.98 -2.16
C MET A 331 54.99 11.18 -1.58
N LYS A 332 54.79 9.90 -1.26
CA LYS A 332 55.87 9.05 -0.75
C LYS A 332 56.98 8.84 -1.77
N GLN A 333 56.65 8.69 -3.05
CA GLN A 333 57.63 8.60 -4.14
C GLN A 333 58.39 9.92 -4.32
N GLU A 334 57.70 11.06 -4.27
CA GLU A 334 58.35 12.38 -4.33
C GLU A 334 59.31 12.61 -3.15
N VAL A 335 58.91 12.22 -1.95
CA VAL A 335 59.77 12.32 -0.76
C VAL A 335 61.01 11.44 -0.91
N GLU A 336 60.89 10.23 -1.44
CA GLU A 336 62.07 9.38 -1.72
C GLU A 336 63.00 10.01 -2.75
N GLN A 337 62.47 10.53 -3.86
CA GLN A 337 63.27 11.19 -4.89
C GLN A 337 64.03 12.40 -4.30
N ARG A 338 63.35 13.24 -3.52
CA ARG A 338 63.99 14.38 -2.84
C ARG A 338 65.06 13.93 -1.85
N LYS A 339 64.84 12.81 -1.15
CA LYS A 339 65.83 12.26 -0.22
C LYS A 339 67.10 11.82 -0.95
N PHE A 340 66.94 11.18 -2.11
CA PHE A 340 68.05 10.77 -2.97
C PHE A 340 68.82 11.97 -3.55
N GLU A 341 68.11 13.01 -4.01
CA GLU A 341 68.73 14.26 -4.46
C GLU A 341 69.49 14.98 -3.34
N MET A 342 68.88 15.06 -2.15
CA MET A 342 69.50 15.60 -0.95
C MET A 342 70.81 14.87 -0.65
N GLU A 343 70.79 13.54 -0.64
CA GLU A 343 71.97 12.72 -0.37
C GLU A 343 73.08 12.92 -1.40
N ARG A 344 72.73 13.08 -2.68
CA ARG A 344 73.67 13.48 -3.73
C ARG A 344 74.29 14.85 -3.45
N ARG A 345 73.46 15.84 -3.11
CA ARG A 345 73.93 17.20 -2.79
C ARG A 345 74.83 17.22 -1.57
N THR A 346 74.53 16.46 -0.51
CA THR A 346 75.42 16.37 0.65
C THR A 346 76.77 15.81 0.25
N LYS A 347 76.83 14.73 -0.54
CA LYS A 347 78.09 14.18 -1.05
C LYS A 347 78.87 15.19 -1.90
N GLU A 348 78.20 15.94 -2.77
CA GLU A 348 78.82 17.00 -3.57
C GLU A 348 79.37 18.14 -2.69
N VAL A 349 78.63 18.56 -1.66
CA VAL A 349 79.10 19.56 -0.70
C VAL A 349 80.29 19.05 0.09
N GLU A 350 80.25 17.81 0.55
CA GLU A 350 81.33 17.16 1.30
C GLU A 350 82.62 17.02 0.47
N GLN A 351 82.48 16.80 -0.83
CA GLN A 351 83.60 16.76 -1.75
C GLN A 351 84.18 18.15 -2.00
N ARG A 352 83.32 19.17 -2.18
CA ARG A 352 83.74 20.56 -2.30
C ARG A 352 84.41 21.08 -1.03
N THR A 353 83.93 20.72 0.17
CA THR A 353 84.61 21.11 1.41
C THR A 353 85.98 20.47 1.53
N LYS A 354 86.14 19.20 1.16
CA LYS A 354 87.47 18.55 1.06
C LYS A 354 88.39 19.25 0.06
N GLU A 355 87.89 19.63 -1.11
CA GLU A 355 88.67 20.39 -2.08
C GLU A 355 89.07 21.78 -1.58
N VAL A 356 88.18 22.48 -0.87
CA VAL A 356 88.47 23.78 -0.26
C VAL A 356 89.51 23.62 0.85
N GLU A 357 89.38 22.62 1.73
CA GLU A 357 90.39 22.31 2.75
C GLU A 357 91.75 21.99 2.14
N GLN A 358 91.78 21.21 1.06
CA GLN A 358 93.00 20.89 0.32
C GLN A 358 93.63 22.16 -0.26
N LYS A 359 92.84 23.00 -0.93
CA LYS A 359 93.31 24.28 -1.48
C LYS A 359 93.77 25.24 -0.38
N MET A 360 93.13 25.26 0.78
CA MET A 360 93.57 26.06 1.92
C MET A 360 94.89 25.55 2.51
N LYS A 361 95.09 24.23 2.60
CA LYS A 361 96.38 23.63 2.98
C LYS A 361 97.47 24.00 1.99
N GLU A 362 97.20 23.85 0.69
CA GLU A 362 98.14 24.24 -0.37
C GLU A 362 98.43 25.74 -0.35
N ALA A 363 97.44 26.59 -0.09
CA ALA A 363 97.62 28.04 0.03
C ALA A 363 98.44 28.41 1.27
N LYS A 364 98.28 27.72 2.40
CA LYS A 364 99.14 27.90 3.58
C LYS A 364 100.57 27.43 3.34
N GLU A 365 100.79 26.39 2.54
CA GLU A 365 102.13 25.87 2.23
C GLU A 365 102.84 26.62 1.09
N ARG A 366 102.10 27.33 0.23
CA ARG A 366 102.64 28.06 -0.93
C ARG A 366 103.70 29.10 -0.56
N PRO A 367 103.49 30.02 0.39
CA PRO A 367 104.50 31.00 0.80
C PRO A 367 105.78 30.31 1.27
N THR A 368 105.64 29.23 2.05
CA THR A 368 106.73 28.42 2.60
C THR A 368 107.54 27.71 1.50
N LYS A 369 106.87 27.16 0.48
CA LYS A 369 107.51 26.55 -0.70
C LYS A 369 108.23 27.60 -1.56
N ILE A 370 107.61 28.76 -1.79
CA ILE A 370 108.19 29.86 -2.55
C ILE A 370 109.44 30.40 -1.83
N ALA A 371 109.36 30.64 -0.51
CA ALA A 371 110.49 31.08 0.29
C ALA A 371 111.66 30.10 0.27
N ARG A 372 111.41 28.78 0.36
CA ARG A 372 112.49 27.76 0.19
C ARG A 372 113.17 27.85 -1.18
N LYS A 373 112.41 28.08 -2.25
CA LYS A 373 112.92 28.15 -3.62
C LYS A 373 113.72 29.44 -3.89
N LEU A 374 113.26 30.57 -3.35
CA LEU A 374 113.97 31.87 -3.41
C LEU A 374 115.26 31.86 -2.58
N LEU A 375 115.25 31.22 -1.41
CA LEU A 375 116.46 30.99 -0.61
C LEU A 375 117.46 30.08 -1.35
N ALA A 376 116.99 29.07 -2.09
CA ALA A 376 117.83 28.18 -2.90
C ALA A 376 118.51 28.88 -4.09
N THR A 377 117.91 29.96 -4.61
CA THR A 377 118.47 30.78 -5.69
C THR A 377 119.43 31.87 -5.19
N GLY A 378 119.72 31.91 -3.88
CA GLY A 378 120.76 32.76 -3.30
C GLY A 378 120.28 34.12 -2.78
N MET A 379 118.96 34.36 -2.73
CA MET A 379 118.40 35.62 -2.22
C MET A 379 118.58 35.75 -0.69
N SER A 380 118.72 36.99 -0.21
CA SER A 380 118.92 37.28 1.22
C SER A 380 117.62 37.07 2.02
N VAL A 381 117.75 36.87 3.33
CA VAL A 381 116.58 36.64 4.22
C VAL A 381 115.62 37.83 4.17
N ASP A 382 116.13 39.05 4.12
CA ASP A 382 115.31 40.26 4.10
C ASP A 382 114.54 40.41 2.77
N GLN A 383 115.15 40.04 1.63
CA GLN A 383 114.48 40.06 0.33
C GLN A 383 113.38 38.99 0.23
N VAL A 384 113.58 37.82 0.84
CA VAL A 384 112.56 36.75 0.83
C VAL A 384 111.36 37.10 1.72
N VAL A 385 111.57 37.81 2.84
CA VAL A 385 110.49 38.31 3.71
C VAL A 385 109.68 39.41 3.03
N GLU A 386 110.29 40.22 2.17
CA GLU A 386 109.58 41.26 1.42
C GLU A 386 108.71 40.66 0.28
N MET A 387 109.18 39.56 -0.34
CA MET A 387 108.48 38.92 -1.47
C MET A 387 107.54 37.77 -1.08
N THR A 388 107.66 37.26 0.14
CA THR A 388 106.76 36.24 0.70
C THR A 388 106.23 36.80 2.00
N GLU A 389 104.91 36.88 2.20
CA GLU A 389 104.25 37.46 3.38
C GLU A 389 104.53 36.69 4.72
N LEU A 390 105.64 35.96 4.79
CA LEU A 390 106.13 35.22 5.95
C LEU A 390 106.92 36.14 6.88
N SER A 391 106.84 35.85 8.18
CA SER A 391 107.60 36.61 9.17
C SER A 391 109.11 36.31 9.08
N LYS A 392 109.93 37.28 9.50
CA LYS A 392 111.40 37.16 9.55
C LYS A 392 111.89 35.97 10.40
N CYS A 393 111.10 35.55 11.40
CA CYS A 393 111.37 34.38 12.22
C CYS A 393 111.17 33.06 11.43
N GLU A 394 110.10 32.97 10.63
CA GLU A 394 109.79 31.79 9.82
C GLU A 394 110.81 31.57 8.68
N VAL A 395 111.24 32.65 8.01
CA VAL A 395 112.23 32.58 6.92
C VAL A 395 113.63 32.22 7.44
N THR A 396 114.00 32.64 8.65
CA THR A 396 115.27 32.27 9.28
C THR A 396 115.30 30.81 9.74
N GLU A 397 114.19 30.27 10.26
CA GLU A 397 114.08 28.84 10.54
C GLU A 397 114.17 27.97 9.28
N LEU A 398 113.54 28.39 8.18
CA LEU A 398 113.63 27.68 6.90
C LEU A 398 115.07 27.63 6.36
N LYS A 399 115.83 28.72 6.53
CA LYS A 399 117.27 28.77 6.17
C LYS A 399 118.13 27.90 7.09
N LYS A 400 117.80 27.81 8.39
CA LYS A 400 118.49 26.93 9.35
C LYS A 400 118.24 25.44 9.05
N LYS A 401 117.00 25.05 8.74
CA LYS A 401 116.66 23.66 8.38
C LYS A 401 117.39 23.20 7.10
N ARG A 402 117.50 24.06 6.09
CA ARG A 402 118.27 23.78 4.85
C ARG A 402 119.78 23.59 5.09
N ASN A 403 120.34 24.15 6.15
CA ASN A 403 121.76 23.99 6.46
C ASN A 403 122.02 22.77 7.37
N ARG A 404 120.99 21.98 7.69
CA ARG A 404 121.06 20.74 8.48
C ARG A 404 120.76 19.47 7.68
N ASP A 405 120.12 19.60 6.53
CA ASP A 405 119.98 18.57 5.49
C ASP A 405 121.06 18.80 4.41
#